data_AF-A0AAW1WKD4-F1
#
_entry.id   AF-A0AAW1WKD4-F1
#
_cell.length_a   1.000
_cell.length_b   1.000
_cell.length_c   1.000
_cell.angle_alpha   90.00
_cell.angle_beta   90.00
_cell.angle_gamma   90.00
#
_symmetry.space_group_name_H-M   'P 1'
#
loop_
_entity.id
_entity.type
_entity.pdbx_description
1 polymer ?
#
loop_
_entity_poly.entity_id
_entity_poly.type
_entity_poly.pdbx_seq_one_letter_code
_entity_poly.pdbx_strand_id
1 'polypeptide(L)'
;MNDLFLNNLFRRYNDLEHQIYIDEVRSEVWDETVNLDGFFKQIENVKVIKGKLEALELSNADQRKLPECGPGSSSDRTRTSVLNGLAKKLKAMMDDFQGLKANKEMIENLIASGEGETLVQEQGRGQILDTMQEIQERRDAVKEIEKSLIELHQASVPGHGCIG
;
A
#
# COMPACT_ATOMS: atom_id res chain seq x y z
N MET A 1 15.28 -34.61 31.98
CA MET A 1 14.56 -33.33 32.17
C MET A 1 14.72 -32.34 30.99
N ASN A 2 15.15 -32.77 29.79
CA ASN A 2 15.55 -31.85 28.70
C ASN A 2 14.65 -31.82 27.45
N ASP A 3 13.62 -32.67 27.35
CA ASP A 3 12.85 -32.82 26.12
C ASP A 3 11.74 -31.75 25.95
N LEU A 4 11.19 -31.26 27.07
CA LEU A 4 10.15 -30.22 27.06
C LEU A 4 10.73 -28.82 26.79
N PHE A 5 12.02 -28.61 27.09
CA PHE A 5 12.67 -27.31 26.95
C PHE A 5 13.02 -27.03 25.48
N LEU A 6 13.53 -28.04 24.77
CA LEU A 6 13.87 -27.95 23.36
C LEU A 6 12.64 -27.81 22.47
N ASN A 7 11.55 -28.54 22.76
CA ASN A 7 10.30 -28.41 22.01
C ASN A 7 9.64 -27.03 22.16
N ASN A 8 9.70 -26.42 23.35
CA ASN A 8 9.21 -25.06 23.56
C ASN A 8 10.12 -24.00 22.91
N LEU A 9 11.43 -24.22 22.91
CA LEU A 9 12.37 -23.32 22.24
C LEU A 9 12.21 -23.39 20.71
N PHE A 10 11.97 -24.58 20.18
CA PHE A 10 11.77 -24.81 18.75
C PHE A 10 10.43 -24.26 18.25
N ARG A 11 9.36 -24.41 19.05
CA ARG A 11 8.08 -23.75 18.77
C ARG A 11 8.22 -22.22 18.78
N ARG A 12 8.89 -21.67 19.81
CA ARG A 12 9.17 -20.23 19.88
C ARG A 12 10.04 -19.73 18.73
N TYR A 13 11.00 -20.53 18.26
CA TYR A 13 11.86 -20.19 17.12
C TYR A 13 11.04 -20.09 15.83
N ASN A 14 10.18 -21.07 15.55
CA ASN A 14 9.30 -21.05 14.38
C ASN A 14 8.24 -19.94 14.46
N ASP A 15 7.68 -19.69 15.64
CA ASP A 15 6.74 -18.59 15.86
C ASP A 15 7.43 -17.22 15.67
N LEU A 16 8.70 -17.08 16.11
CA LEU A 16 9.51 -15.87 15.88
C LEU A 16 9.84 -15.66 14.40
N GLU A 17 10.22 -16.71 13.66
CA GLU A 17 10.52 -16.59 12.22
C GLU A 17 9.29 -16.15 11.43
N HIS A 18 8.12 -16.72 11.72
CA HIS A 18 6.87 -16.29 11.09
C HIS A 18 6.51 -14.84 11.44
N GLN A 19 6.77 -14.43 12.68
CA GLN A 19 6.52 -13.06 13.11
C GLN A 19 7.46 -12.06 12.45
N ILE A 20 8.75 -12.41 12.33
CA ILE A 20 9.78 -11.60 11.64
C ILE A 20 9.42 -11.45 10.16
N TYR A 21 9.00 -12.52 9.48
CA TYR A 21 8.58 -12.46 8.07
C TYR A 21 7.39 -11.52 7.83
N ILE A 22 6.37 -11.59 8.70
CA ILE A 22 5.19 -10.72 8.59
C ILE A 22 5.55 -9.27 8.91
N ASP A 23 6.41 -9.01 9.89
CA ASP A 23 6.80 -7.66 10.28
C ASP A 23 7.80 -7.04 9.27
N GLU A 24 8.67 -7.83 8.64
CA GLU A 24 9.58 -7.40 7.58
C GLU A 24 8.81 -7.04 6.29
N VAL A 25 7.88 -7.91 5.85
CA VAL A 25 6.97 -7.63 4.72
C VAL A 25 6.06 -6.43 5.03
N ARG A 26 5.60 -6.27 6.28
CA ARG A 26 4.82 -5.10 6.70
C ARG A 26 5.67 -3.83 6.74
N SER A 27 6.96 -3.92 7.05
CA SER A 27 7.87 -2.77 7.06
C SER A 27 8.28 -2.33 5.65
N GLU A 28 8.38 -3.25 4.69
CA GLU A 28 8.69 -2.92 3.29
C GLU A 28 7.49 -2.30 2.54
N VAL A 29 6.26 -2.51 3.01
CA VAL A 29 5.03 -2.11 2.30
C VAL A 29 4.45 -0.76 2.75
N TRP A 30 4.96 -0.10 3.80
CA TRP A 30 4.31 1.11 4.32
C TRP A 30 5.27 2.24 4.73
N ASP A 31 5.77 3.00 3.75
CA ASP A 31 5.89 4.47 3.91
C ASP A 31 6.00 5.25 2.59
N GLU A 32 5.20 4.89 1.57
CA GLU A 32 4.88 5.89 0.54
C GLU A 32 3.68 6.70 1.03
N THR A 33 3.95 7.66 1.92
CA THR A 33 2.95 8.64 2.36
C THR A 33 2.39 9.38 1.16
N VAL A 34 1.22 8.94 0.70
CA VAL A 34 0.34 9.75 -0.13
C VAL A 34 0.15 11.07 0.60
N ASN A 35 0.54 12.21 -0.01
CA ASN A 35 0.47 13.53 0.63
C ASN A 35 -0.99 13.99 0.75
N LEU A 36 -1.69 13.43 1.72
CA LEU A 36 -3.11 13.68 1.99
C LEU A 36 -3.35 15.13 2.43
N ASP A 37 -2.41 15.71 3.18
CA ASP A 37 -2.49 17.11 3.63
C ASP A 37 -2.50 18.10 2.46
N GLY A 38 -1.59 17.91 1.49
CA GLY A 38 -1.56 18.68 0.26
C GLY A 38 -2.85 18.54 -0.55
N PHE A 39 -3.39 17.33 -0.59
CA PHE A 39 -4.64 17.02 -1.27
C PHE A 39 -5.85 17.72 -0.63
N PHE A 40 -6.02 17.64 0.70
CA PHE A 40 -7.12 18.33 1.40
C PHE A 40 -7.05 19.84 1.23
N LYS A 41 -5.84 20.40 1.26
CA LYS A 41 -5.62 21.83 0.99
C LYS A 41 -6.03 22.22 -0.43
N GLN A 42 -5.77 21.37 -1.43
CA GLN A 42 -6.23 21.62 -2.80
C GLN A 42 -7.76 21.59 -2.90
N ILE A 43 -8.44 20.66 -2.21
CA ILE A 43 -9.91 20.60 -2.17
C ILE A 43 -10.49 21.89 -1.58
N GLU A 44 -9.92 22.38 -0.48
CA GLU A 44 -10.35 23.62 0.15
C GLU A 44 -10.17 24.82 -0.80
N ASN A 45 -9.03 24.89 -1.48
CA ASN A 45 -8.77 25.94 -2.47
C ASN A 45 -9.79 25.92 -3.62
N VAL A 46 -10.16 24.75 -4.14
CA VAL A 46 -11.17 24.60 -5.20
C VAL A 46 -12.53 25.14 -4.75
N LYS A 47 -12.94 24.89 -3.50
CA LYS A 47 -14.18 25.44 -2.93
C LYS A 47 -14.15 26.97 -2.86
N VAL A 48 -13.03 27.54 -2.41
CA VAL A 48 -12.84 29.00 -2.35
C VAL A 48 -12.88 29.62 -3.76
N ILE A 49 -12.21 28.99 -4.73
CA ILE A 49 -12.18 29.47 -6.13
C ILE A 49 -13.59 29.44 -6.73
N LYS A 50 -14.36 28.38 -6.48
CA LYS A 50 -15.76 28.28 -6.94
C LYS A 50 -16.61 29.44 -6.39
N GLY A 51 -16.54 29.70 -5.09
CA GLY A 51 -17.30 30.81 -4.50
C GLY A 51 -16.89 32.19 -5.03
N LYS A 52 -15.59 32.40 -5.29
CA LYS A 52 -15.11 33.64 -5.93
C LYS A 52 -15.61 33.78 -7.38
N LEU A 53 -15.71 32.68 -8.11
CA LEU A 53 -16.21 32.67 -9.49
C LEU A 53 -17.70 33.05 -9.55
N GLU A 54 -18.51 32.48 -8.64
CA GLU A 54 -19.95 32.81 -8.51
C GLU A 54 -20.15 34.29 -8.13
N ALA A 55 -19.36 34.81 -7.20
CA ALA A 55 -19.41 36.24 -6.84
C ALA A 55 -19.02 37.15 -8.01
N LEU A 56 -18.03 36.75 -8.80
CA LEU A 56 -17.60 37.49 -9.98
C LEU A 56 -18.65 37.46 -11.10
N GLU A 57 -19.37 36.34 -11.27
CA GLU A 57 -20.52 36.24 -12.17
C GLU A 57 -21.65 37.20 -11.77
N LEU A 58 -21.99 37.27 -10.49
CA LEU A 58 -23.00 38.20 -9.97
C LEU A 58 -22.58 39.66 -10.22
N SER A 59 -21.33 40.00 -9.90
CA SER A 59 -20.79 41.34 -10.15
C SER A 59 -20.81 41.70 -11.64
N ASN A 60 -20.52 40.75 -12.53
CA ASN A 60 -20.56 40.98 -13.97
C ASN A 60 -22.01 41.14 -14.47
N ALA A 61 -22.96 40.42 -13.89
CA ALA A 61 -24.38 40.60 -14.18
C ALA A 61 -24.89 41.98 -13.76
N ASP A 62 -24.43 42.51 -12.63
CA ASP A 62 -24.77 43.87 -12.19
C ASP A 62 -24.17 44.94 -13.11
N GLN A 63 -22.95 44.74 -13.61
CA GLN A 63 -22.33 45.69 -14.55
C GLN A 63 -23.09 45.84 -15.88
N ARG A 64 -23.83 44.80 -16.30
CA ARG A 64 -24.68 44.86 -17.50
C ARG A 64 -25.88 45.80 -17.36
N LYS A 65 -26.24 46.18 -16.13
CA LYS A 65 -27.33 47.12 -15.84
C LYS A 65 -26.92 48.58 -16.01
N LEU A 66 -25.62 48.85 -16.16
CA LEU A 66 -25.07 50.20 -16.31
C LEU A 66 -25.11 50.67 -17.79
N PRO A 67 -25.37 51.96 -18.05
CA PRO A 67 -25.27 52.53 -19.39
C PRO A 67 -23.84 52.42 -19.93
N GLU A 68 -23.69 52.14 -21.23
CA GLU A 68 -22.43 51.82 -21.95
C GLU A 68 -21.73 50.49 -21.63
N CYS A 69 -22.10 49.79 -20.55
CA CYS A 69 -21.53 48.49 -20.17
C CYS A 69 -22.49 47.31 -20.33
N GLY A 70 -23.53 47.49 -21.16
CA GLY A 70 -24.56 46.49 -21.40
C GLY A 70 -24.06 45.21 -22.09
N PRO A 71 -24.95 44.21 -22.22
CA PRO A 71 -24.67 42.95 -22.89
C PRO A 71 -24.10 43.18 -24.30
N GLY A 72 -23.00 42.51 -24.62
CA GLY A 72 -22.37 42.57 -25.93
C GLY A 72 -21.42 43.74 -26.15
N SER A 73 -21.21 44.62 -25.16
CA SER A 73 -20.14 45.63 -25.18
C SER A 73 -18.75 44.98 -25.19
N SER A 74 -17.70 45.71 -25.61
CA SER A 74 -16.32 45.20 -25.61
C SER A 74 -15.86 44.77 -24.21
N SER A 75 -16.24 45.54 -23.20
CA SER A 75 -15.99 45.24 -21.78
C SER A 75 -16.75 44.01 -21.31
N ASP A 76 -18.03 43.87 -21.67
CA ASP A 76 -18.85 42.70 -21.33
C ASP A 76 -18.33 41.41 -21.99
N ARG A 77 -17.93 41.49 -23.27
CA ARG A 77 -17.34 40.35 -24.00
C ARG A 77 -16.04 39.90 -23.35
N THR A 78 -15.16 40.83 -22.96
CA THR A 78 -13.91 40.52 -22.27
C THR A 78 -14.17 39.82 -20.94
N ARG A 79 -15.06 40.37 -20.09
CA ARG A 79 -15.41 39.78 -18.80
C ARG A 79 -16.01 38.38 -18.95
N THR A 80 -16.93 38.23 -19.89
CA THR A 80 -17.59 36.95 -20.19
C THR A 80 -16.59 35.90 -20.68
N SER A 81 -15.66 36.28 -21.56
CA SER A 81 -14.63 35.37 -22.07
C SER A 81 -13.68 34.88 -20.97
N VAL A 82 -13.21 35.78 -20.11
CA VAL A 82 -12.33 35.45 -18.97
C VAL A 82 -13.05 34.53 -17.98
N LEU A 83 -14.29 34.85 -17.62
CA LEU A 83 -15.10 33.99 -16.75
C LEU A 83 -15.29 32.59 -17.32
N ASN A 84 -15.70 32.50 -18.59
CA ASN A 84 -15.90 31.22 -19.26
C ASN A 84 -14.60 30.40 -19.30
N GLY A 85 -13.45 31.05 -19.51
CA GLY A 85 -12.14 30.40 -19.46
C GLY A 85 -11.83 29.82 -18.07
N LEU A 86 -12.06 30.61 -17.02
CA LEU A 86 -11.86 30.17 -15.62
C LEU A 86 -12.83 29.04 -15.22
N ALA A 87 -14.10 29.15 -15.59
CA ALA A 87 -15.12 28.14 -15.34
C ALA A 87 -14.77 26.80 -16.01
N LYS A 88 -14.36 26.83 -17.28
CA LYS A 88 -13.90 25.63 -18.00
C LYS A 88 -12.68 24.99 -17.33
N LYS A 89 -11.71 25.81 -16.92
CA LYS A 89 -10.50 25.30 -16.25
C LYS A 89 -10.82 24.68 -14.90
N LEU A 90 -11.70 25.31 -14.12
CA LEU A 90 -12.17 24.76 -12.84
C LEU A 90 -12.91 23.43 -13.04
N LYS A 91 -13.79 23.37 -14.05
CA LYS A 91 -14.51 22.15 -14.39
C LYS A 91 -13.59 21.00 -14.78
N ALA A 92 -12.59 21.25 -15.63
CA ALA A 92 -11.61 20.23 -16.01
C ALA A 92 -10.89 19.66 -14.78
N MET A 93 -10.41 20.51 -13.88
CA MET A 93 -9.74 20.07 -12.64
C MET A 93 -10.70 19.27 -11.72
N MET A 94 -11.98 19.63 -11.67
CA MET A 94 -12.97 18.88 -10.88
C MET A 94 -13.35 17.54 -11.50
N ASP A 95 -13.34 17.44 -12.83
CA ASP A 95 -13.61 16.19 -13.56
C ASP A 95 -12.42 15.23 -13.39
N ASP A 96 -11.17 15.72 -13.46
CA ASP A 96 -9.96 14.94 -13.16
C ASP A 96 -9.99 14.37 -11.73
N PHE A 97 -10.41 15.18 -10.75
CA PHE A 97 -10.53 14.76 -9.36
C PHE A 97 -11.58 13.65 -9.16
N GLN A 98 -12.71 13.72 -9.88
CA GLN A 98 -13.73 12.67 -9.84
C GLN A 98 -13.22 11.36 -10.45
N GLY A 99 -12.39 11.44 -11.51
CA GLY A 99 -11.71 10.27 -12.08
C GLY A 99 -10.83 9.55 -11.06
N LEU A 100 -10.08 10.30 -10.24
CA LEU A 100 -9.29 9.71 -9.14
C LEU A 100 -10.15 9.02 -8.09
N LYS A 101 -11.31 9.59 -7.74
CA LYS A 101 -12.26 8.98 -6.80
C LYS A 101 -12.83 7.66 -7.34
N ALA A 102 -13.19 7.62 -8.62
CA ALA A 102 -13.68 6.39 -9.27
C ALA A 102 -12.62 5.28 -9.30
N ASN A 103 -11.36 5.64 -9.57
CA ASN A 103 -10.25 4.69 -9.53
C ASN A 103 -10.03 4.12 -8.11
N LYS A 104 -10.13 4.97 -7.08
CA LYS A 104 -10.06 4.52 -5.69
C LYS A 104 -11.15 3.51 -5.36
N GLU A 105 -12.39 3.78 -5.74
CA GLU A 105 -13.53 2.88 -5.51
C GLU A 105 -13.35 1.55 -6.27
N MET A 106 -12.84 1.60 -7.50
CA MET A 106 -12.49 0.40 -8.26
C MET A 106 -11.42 -0.43 -7.56
N ILE A 107 -10.37 0.19 -7.03
CA ILE A 107 -9.30 -0.49 -6.27
C ILE A 107 -9.87 -1.10 -4.98
N GLU A 108 -10.67 -0.35 -4.22
CA GLU A 108 -11.32 -0.85 -3.00
C GLU A 108 -12.23 -2.04 -3.30
N ASN A 109 -12.95 -2.02 -4.42
CA ASN A 109 -13.79 -3.14 -4.87
C ASN A 109 -12.95 -4.36 -5.30
N LEU A 110 -11.82 -4.15 -5.98
CA LEU A 110 -10.89 -5.25 -6.34
C LEU A 110 -10.27 -5.91 -5.10
N ILE A 111 -9.96 -5.12 -4.07
CA ILE A 111 -9.47 -5.64 -2.78
C ILE A 111 -10.60 -6.39 -2.06
N ALA A 112 -11.80 -5.80 -2.01
CA ALA A 112 -12.95 -6.40 -1.33
C ALA A 112 -13.47 -7.67 -2.01
N SER A 113 -13.34 -7.77 -3.34
CA SER A 113 -13.75 -8.96 -4.10
C SER A 113 -12.77 -10.12 -3.96
N GLY A 114 -11.54 -9.88 -3.50
CA GLY A 114 -10.51 -10.91 -3.36
C GLY A 114 -10.04 -11.50 -4.70
N GLU A 115 -10.47 -10.94 -5.84
CA GLU A 115 -10.10 -11.42 -7.18
C GLU A 115 -8.61 -11.31 -7.46
N GLY A 116 -7.90 -10.40 -6.78
CA GLY A 116 -6.44 -10.33 -6.80
C GLY A 116 -5.76 -11.43 -5.98
N GLU A 117 -6.43 -11.97 -4.96
CA GLU A 117 -5.89 -13.01 -4.08
C GLU A 117 -5.98 -14.39 -4.74
N THR A 118 -7.01 -14.67 -5.52
CA THR A 118 -7.20 -15.98 -6.20
C THR A 118 -6.10 -16.26 -7.22
N LEU A 119 -5.65 -15.25 -7.97
CA LEU A 119 -4.57 -15.39 -8.97
C LEU A 119 -3.21 -15.71 -8.33
N VAL A 120 -2.91 -15.08 -7.18
CA VAL A 120 -1.66 -15.30 -6.43
C VAL A 120 -1.71 -16.61 -5.63
N GLN A 121 -2.88 -16.96 -5.08
CA GLN A 121 -3.05 -18.16 -4.29
C GLN A 121 -3.06 -19.44 -5.16
N GLU A 122 -3.68 -19.47 -6.33
CA GLU A 122 -3.76 -20.73 -7.10
C GLU A 122 -2.47 -21.09 -7.83
N GLN A 123 -1.79 -20.13 -8.46
CA GLN A 123 -0.60 -20.42 -9.28
C GLN A 123 0.71 -20.45 -8.45
N GLY A 124 0.78 -19.68 -7.36
CA GLY A 124 1.95 -19.61 -6.49
C GLY A 124 1.99 -20.67 -5.38
N ARG A 125 0.84 -21.06 -4.79
CA ARG A 125 0.82 -21.98 -3.63
C ARG A 125 1.39 -23.35 -3.94
N GLY A 126 1.14 -23.92 -5.12
CA GLY A 126 1.67 -25.24 -5.49
C GLY A 126 3.20 -25.26 -5.48
N GLN A 127 3.82 -24.29 -6.16
CA GLN A 127 5.29 -24.18 -6.24
C GLN A 127 5.93 -23.89 -4.88
N ILE A 128 5.26 -23.08 -4.04
CA ILE A 128 5.72 -22.78 -2.69
C ILE A 128 5.64 -24.03 -1.80
N LEU A 129 4.55 -24.80 -1.86
CA LEU A 129 4.39 -26.04 -1.09
C LEU A 129 5.41 -27.11 -1.51
N ASP A 130 5.66 -27.27 -2.81
CA ASP A 130 6.66 -28.22 -3.32
C ASP A 130 8.06 -27.86 -2.82
N THR A 131 8.43 -26.57 -2.92
CA THR A 131 9.73 -26.06 -2.44
C THR A 131 9.85 -26.20 -0.93
N MET A 132 8.77 -25.95 -0.18
CA MET A 132 8.74 -26.07 1.27
C MET A 132 8.90 -27.52 1.72
N GLN A 133 8.32 -28.47 0.98
CA GLN A 133 8.52 -29.89 1.23
C GLN A 133 9.97 -30.33 0.94
N GLU A 134 10.57 -29.86 -0.16
CA GLU A 134 11.98 -30.13 -0.47
C GLU A 134 12.92 -29.60 0.63
N ILE A 135 12.67 -28.38 1.14
CA ILE A 135 13.45 -27.79 2.24
C ILE A 135 13.31 -28.63 3.50
N GLN A 136 12.11 -29.12 3.80
CA GLN A 136 11.87 -29.92 4.99
C GLN A 136 12.59 -31.28 4.92
N GLU A 137 12.52 -31.97 3.78
CA GLU A 137 13.24 -33.23 3.56
C GLU A 137 14.76 -33.06 3.71
N ARG A 138 15.31 -31.96 3.19
CA ARG A 138 16.74 -31.63 3.35
C ARG A 138 17.10 -31.35 4.82
N ARG A 139 16.26 -30.63 5.56
CA ARG A 139 16.48 -30.36 6.99
C ARG A 139 16.50 -31.65 7.80
N ASP A 140 15.59 -32.58 7.53
CA ASP A 140 15.54 -33.87 8.22
C ASP A 140 16.77 -34.73 7.91
N ALA A 141 17.23 -34.73 6.65
CA ALA A 141 18.47 -35.41 6.27
C ALA A 141 19.72 -34.82 6.98
N VAL A 142 19.81 -33.49 7.07
CA VAL A 142 20.91 -32.82 7.78
C VAL A 142 20.90 -33.16 9.27
N LYS A 143 19.71 -33.24 9.88
CA LYS A 143 19.55 -33.60 11.29
C LYS A 143 20.03 -35.04 11.59
N GLU A 144 19.75 -35.97 10.68
CA GLU A 144 20.26 -37.35 10.78
C GLU A 144 21.80 -37.43 10.62
N ILE A 145 22.37 -36.61 9.73
CA ILE A 145 23.82 -36.49 9.58
C ILE A 145 24.45 -35.93 10.85
N GLU A 146 23.87 -34.86 11.43
CA GLU A 146 24.37 -34.25 12.66
C GLU A 146 24.38 -35.24 13.82
N LYS A 147 23.30 -36.02 13.98
CA LYS A 147 23.21 -37.08 14.98
C LYS A 147 24.29 -38.15 14.78
N SER A 148 24.50 -38.60 13.54
CA SER A 148 25.53 -39.59 13.20
C SER A 148 26.95 -39.08 13.51
N LEU A 149 27.22 -37.79 13.26
CA LEU A 149 28.51 -37.16 13.58
C LEU A 149 28.74 -37.06 15.10
N ILE A 150 27.70 -36.76 15.88
CA ILE A 150 27.77 -36.72 17.35
C ILE A 150 28.07 -38.12 17.91
N GLU A 151 27.40 -39.15 17.42
CA GLU A 151 27.64 -40.54 17.84
C GLU A 151 29.06 -41.00 17.52
N LEU A 152 29.58 -40.64 16.34
CA LEU A 152 30.95 -40.95 15.94
C LEU A 152 31.98 -40.20 16.78
N HIS A 153 31.72 -38.93 17.11
CA HIS A 153 32.55 -38.16 18.04
C HIS A 153 32.60 -38.82 19.43
N GLN A 154 31.46 -39.25 19.96
CA GLN A 154 31.38 -39.93 21.26
C GLN A 154 32.12 -41.28 21.27
N ALA A 155 32.10 -42.02 20.16
CA ALA A 155 32.86 -43.28 20.02
C ALA A 155 34.38 -43.06 19.91
N SER A 156 34.80 -41.90 19.42
CA SER A 156 36.22 -41.57 19.17
C SER A 156 36.91 -40.88 20.35
N VAL A 157 36.21 -40.57 21.45
CA VAL A 157 36.83 -40.09 22.69
C VAL A 157 36.99 -41.29 23.63
N PRO A 158 38.12 -42.03 23.60
CA PRO A 158 38.41 -43.01 24.62
C PRO A 158 38.50 -42.30 25.96
N GLY A 159 37.69 -42.74 26.93
CA GLY A 159 37.82 -42.34 28.31
C GLY A 159 39.30 -42.45 28.71
N HIS A 160 39.89 -41.31 29.08
CA HIS A 160 41.21 -41.32 29.69
C HIS A 160 41.14 -42.25 30.89
N GLY A 161 41.90 -43.34 30.80
CA GLY A 161 42.11 -44.25 31.91
C GLY A 161 42.61 -43.46 33.11
N CYS A 162 41.82 -43.43 34.17
CA CYS A 162 42.37 -43.27 35.51
C CYS A 162 42.68 -44.69 36.01
N ILE A 163 43.90 -45.13 35.71
CA ILE A 163 44.59 -46.16 36.48
C ILE A 163 45.45 -45.39 37.49
N GLY A 164 45.23 -45.59 38.78
CA GLY A 164 45.95 -44.93 39.88
C GLY A 164 45.11 -44.85 41.14
#